data_AF-A0ABD0UR36-F1
#
_entry.id   AF-A0ABD0UR36-F1
#
_cell.length_a   1.000
_cell.length_b   1.000
_cell.length_c   1.000
_cell.angle_alpha   90.00
_cell.angle_beta   90.00
_cell.angle_gamma   90.00
#
_symmetry.space_group_name_H-M   'P 1'
#
loop_
_entity.id
_entity.type
_entity.pdbx_description
1 polymer ?
#
loop_
_entity_poly.entity_id
_entity_poly.type
_entity_poly.pdbx_seq_one_letter_code
_entity_poly.pdbx_strand_id
1 'polypeptide(L)'
;MRAALRSALFFSVSTPSFSFTRLLPRDIHLSSPLRFSSHLHSFSNPAGSPPPMANTTPSDGVATVVAGGVDGIGGVQEPSIPLSFSMETQFEHFRAQMEESGNIRERIRSVASEIEAALRVMHAGLLLVHQSLPVPEVLKKANVHIEVLRVLYERLAQILSESPGQYYRYHSDWRSETQTAVSLLAFSHWLETGSLLTHAEAENNLGLDASEFGLDIEDYLTGLCFMSNELPRYVVNQVTAGDYDCPRNVLKFLTELHSAFRMLNLRNDFLRKKFDGMKYDLRRVEEVYYDVKIRGLAPAEST
;
A
#
# COMPACT_ATOMS: atom_id res chain seq x y z
N MET A 1 9.57 70.71 9.01
CA MET A 1 10.50 69.97 9.90
C MET A 1 10.73 68.59 9.29
N ARG A 2 11.99 68.27 8.92
CA ARG A 2 12.67 66.95 8.73
C ARG A 2 11.90 65.82 8.01
N ALA A 3 12.21 65.53 6.73
CA ALA A 3 13.21 64.55 6.21
C ALA A 3 12.80 63.08 6.48
N ALA A 4 12.28 62.30 5.52
CA ALA A 4 12.92 61.64 4.37
C ALA A 4 13.98 60.57 4.74
N LEU A 5 13.67 59.29 4.51
CA LEU A 5 14.61 58.29 3.99
C LEU A 5 13.89 56.99 3.57
N ARG A 6 14.09 56.63 2.29
CA ARG A 6 13.76 55.36 1.64
C ARG A 6 14.80 54.30 2.03
N SER A 7 14.40 53.04 2.07
CA SER A 7 15.31 51.95 1.68
C SER A 7 14.52 50.73 1.21
N ALA A 8 14.77 50.34 -0.04
CA ALA A 8 14.42 49.06 -0.62
C ALA A 8 15.68 48.18 -0.56
N LEU A 9 15.55 46.93 -0.14
CA LEU A 9 16.58 45.92 -0.34
C LEU A 9 15.91 44.63 -0.82
N PHE A 10 16.29 44.27 -2.05
CA PHE A 10 16.22 42.93 -2.62
C PHE A 10 16.98 41.94 -1.72
N PHE A 11 16.42 40.75 -1.49
CA PHE A 11 17.24 39.57 -1.22
C PHE A 11 16.70 38.35 -1.96
N SER A 12 17.69 37.66 -2.52
CA SER A 12 17.66 36.53 -3.44
C SER A 12 17.30 35.21 -2.75
N VAL A 13 16.82 34.28 -3.59
CA VAL A 13 16.60 32.84 -3.42
C VAL A 13 17.67 32.15 -2.54
N SER A 14 17.21 31.30 -1.62
CA SER A 14 17.93 30.11 -1.16
C SER A 14 16.95 29.08 -0.58
N THR A 15 16.82 27.95 -1.27
CA THR A 15 16.14 26.72 -0.85
C THR A 15 16.91 26.03 0.28
N PRO A 16 16.27 25.60 1.39
CA PRO A 16 16.92 24.70 2.34
C PRO A 16 16.60 23.24 2.01
N SER A 17 17.65 22.48 1.76
CA SER A 17 17.65 21.01 1.75
C SER A 17 17.38 20.51 3.17
N PHE A 18 16.29 19.76 3.37
CA PHE A 18 15.94 19.17 4.66
C PHE A 18 16.68 17.83 4.84
N SER A 19 17.79 17.86 5.58
CA SER A 19 18.49 16.65 6.03
C SER A 19 17.77 16.03 7.22
N PHE A 20 17.22 14.83 7.00
CA PHE A 20 16.55 14.01 8.01
C PHE A 20 17.58 13.31 8.92
N THR A 21 18.28 14.05 9.77
CA THR A 21 19.13 13.46 10.81
C THR A 21 19.47 14.49 11.88
N ARG A 22 18.55 14.66 12.85
CA ARG A 22 18.82 15.07 14.25
C ARG A 22 17.52 15.55 14.88
N LEU A 23 16.70 14.64 15.40
CA LEU A 23 15.83 14.90 16.55
C LEU A 23 15.44 13.55 17.17
N LEU A 24 16.36 12.96 17.94
CA LEU A 24 16.00 11.98 18.98
C LEU A 24 16.62 12.47 20.29
N PRO A 25 15.83 12.69 21.35
CA PRO A 25 16.36 12.93 22.68
C PRO A 25 17.15 11.70 23.15
N ARG A 26 18.40 11.92 23.58
CA ARG A 26 19.15 10.96 24.39
C ARG A 26 18.53 10.91 25.77
N ASP A 27 18.52 9.71 26.35
CA ASP A 27 18.24 9.38 27.75
C ASP A 27 16.80 8.96 28.09
N ILE A 28 16.48 7.70 27.79
CA ILE A 28 15.56 6.89 28.61
C ILE A 28 16.28 5.60 28.99
N HIS A 29 16.59 5.47 30.28
CA HIS A 29 17.13 4.27 30.89
C HIS A 29 16.00 3.21 30.96
N LEU A 30 16.06 2.17 30.12
CA LEU A 30 15.13 1.05 30.17
C LEU A 30 15.87 -0.22 30.59
N SER A 31 15.41 -0.79 31.70
CA SER A 31 15.88 -2.04 32.29
C SER A 31 15.66 -3.23 31.35
N SER A 32 16.61 -4.17 31.39
CA SER A 32 16.79 -5.44 30.67
C SER A 32 15.57 -6.12 30.00
N PRO A 33 15.72 -6.68 28.78
CA PRO A 33 14.64 -7.39 28.09
C PRO A 33 14.48 -8.85 28.56
N LEU A 34 13.23 -9.26 28.78
CA LEU A 34 12.82 -10.66 28.88
C LEU A 34 12.94 -11.34 27.49
N ARG A 35 13.53 -12.54 27.49
CA ARG A 35 13.78 -13.37 26.29
C ARG A 35 12.48 -13.86 25.67
N PHE A 36 12.30 -13.62 24.36
CA PHE A 36 11.33 -14.35 23.53
C PHE A 36 11.97 -15.65 23.02
N SER A 37 11.32 -16.79 23.29
CA SER A 37 11.65 -18.10 22.71
C SER A 37 10.90 -18.27 21.39
N SER A 38 11.63 -18.51 20.30
CA SER A 38 11.11 -18.82 18.98
C SER A 38 10.96 -20.34 18.80
N HIS A 39 9.73 -20.85 18.88
CA HIS A 39 9.42 -22.20 18.41
C HIS A 39 8.80 -22.12 17.02
N LEU A 40 9.64 -22.30 15.99
CA LEU A 40 9.24 -22.66 14.64
C LEU A 40 8.91 -24.16 14.63
N HIS A 41 7.64 -24.50 14.45
CA HIS A 41 7.23 -25.86 14.11
C HIS A 41 7.46 -26.11 12.62
N SER A 42 8.50 -26.89 12.34
CA SER A 42 8.78 -27.56 11.07
C SER A 42 7.72 -28.63 10.82
N PHE A 43 7.05 -28.59 9.67
CA PHE A 43 6.23 -29.69 9.16
C PHE A 43 7.06 -30.51 8.17
N SER A 44 7.21 -31.79 8.48
CA SER A 44 7.93 -32.79 7.69
C SER A 44 7.02 -33.53 6.70
N ASN A 45 7.61 -33.80 5.52
CA ASN A 45 7.37 -34.92 4.58
C ASN A 45 6.14 -34.89 3.63
N PRO A 46 6.21 -35.55 2.44
CA PRO A 46 7.03 -36.73 2.15
C PRO A 46 7.85 -36.74 0.84
N ALA A 47 8.78 -37.70 0.82
CA ALA A 47 9.63 -38.12 -0.27
C ALA A 47 8.83 -38.55 -1.52
N GLY A 48 9.25 -38.02 -2.67
CA GLY A 48 8.97 -38.53 -4.01
C GLY A 48 10.24 -38.38 -4.85
N SER A 49 10.83 -39.51 -5.22
CA SER A 49 12.07 -39.64 -5.97
C SER A 49 11.97 -39.01 -7.38
N PRO A 50 13.01 -38.33 -7.91
CA PRO A 50 13.04 -37.95 -9.32
C PRO A 50 13.66 -39.07 -10.18
N PRO A 51 13.14 -39.36 -11.39
CA PRO A 51 13.85 -40.20 -12.35
C PRO A 51 14.87 -39.37 -13.17
N PRO A 52 15.89 -40.02 -13.77
CA PRO A 52 17.14 -39.37 -14.17
C PRO A 52 17.10 -38.73 -15.57
N MET A 53 18.03 -37.79 -15.76
CA MET A 53 18.37 -37.17 -17.05
C MET A 53 18.81 -38.21 -18.09
N ALA A 54 18.33 -38.03 -19.32
CA ALA A 54 18.90 -38.65 -20.51
C ALA A 54 19.42 -37.55 -21.44
N ASN A 55 20.74 -37.54 -21.64
CA ASN A 55 21.42 -36.82 -22.70
C ASN A 55 21.03 -37.42 -24.06
N THR A 56 20.68 -36.59 -25.04
CA THR A 56 20.86 -36.91 -26.46
C THR A 56 20.69 -35.66 -27.34
N THR A 57 21.80 -35.28 -27.98
CA THR A 57 21.90 -34.61 -29.29
C THR A 57 22.99 -35.35 -30.05
N PRO A 58 23.10 -35.30 -31.39
CA PRO A 58 22.33 -34.54 -32.39
C PRO A 58 21.85 -35.40 -33.60
N SER A 59 21.00 -34.86 -34.49
CA SER A 59 21.08 -35.25 -35.90
C SER A 59 20.53 -34.19 -36.86
N ASP A 60 21.33 -33.92 -37.89
CA ASP A 60 21.03 -33.15 -39.09
C ASP A 60 19.78 -33.64 -39.83
N GLY A 61 19.04 -32.69 -40.40
CA GLY A 61 17.90 -32.93 -41.27
C GLY A 61 17.67 -31.76 -42.21
N VAL A 62 18.40 -31.77 -43.34
CA VAL A 62 18.19 -30.90 -44.50
C VAL A 62 16.78 -31.10 -45.05
N ALA A 63 15.99 -30.04 -45.16
CA ALA A 63 14.70 -30.07 -45.87
C ALA A 63 14.67 -29.02 -46.98
N THR A 64 14.47 -29.55 -48.18
CA THR A 64 14.52 -28.96 -49.52
C THR A 64 13.40 -27.95 -49.78
N VAL A 65 13.77 -26.91 -50.53
CA VAL A 65 12.94 -25.87 -51.14
C VAL A 65 11.91 -26.45 -52.12
N VAL A 66 10.64 -26.04 -52.01
CA VAL A 66 9.66 -26.16 -53.10
C VAL A 66 9.14 -24.76 -53.42
N ALA A 67 9.41 -24.34 -54.66
CA ALA A 67 8.97 -23.09 -55.24
C ALA A 67 7.49 -23.16 -55.68
N GLY A 68 6.74 -22.10 -55.39
CA GLY A 68 5.42 -21.84 -55.96
C GLY A 68 5.21 -20.34 -56.03
N GLY A 69 5.39 -19.75 -57.21
CA GLY A 69 5.12 -18.35 -57.48
C GLY A 69 3.68 -18.13 -57.94
N VAL A 70 3.09 -17.01 -57.51
CA VAL A 70 2.05 -16.28 -58.26
C VAL A 70 2.19 -14.79 -57.96
N ASP A 71 2.30 -14.00 -59.03
CA ASP A 71 2.39 -12.54 -59.08
C ASP A 71 1.15 -11.82 -58.52
N GLY A 72 1.34 -10.62 -57.94
CA GLY A 72 0.25 -9.73 -57.55
C GLY A 72 0.71 -8.44 -56.87
N ILE A 73 0.89 -7.39 -57.67
CA ILE A 73 1.38 -6.04 -57.32
C ILE A 73 0.41 -5.31 -56.38
N GLY A 74 0.92 -4.73 -55.29
CA GLY A 74 0.18 -3.84 -54.40
C GLY A 74 1.05 -3.30 -53.27
N GLY A 75 1.91 -2.33 -53.57
CA GLY A 75 2.81 -1.71 -52.59
C GLY A 75 2.07 -0.86 -51.57
N VAL A 76 1.94 -1.38 -50.35
CA VAL A 76 1.85 -0.59 -49.12
C VAL A 76 3.13 -0.87 -48.36
N GLN A 77 3.98 0.15 -48.24
CA GLN A 77 5.28 0.05 -47.61
C GLN A 77 5.09 0.01 -46.09
N GLU A 78 4.93 -1.19 -45.57
CA GLU A 78 5.14 -1.51 -44.15
C GLU A 78 6.61 -1.17 -43.81
N PRO A 79 6.91 -0.49 -42.69
CA PRO A 79 8.29 -0.19 -42.32
C PRO A 79 9.00 -1.50 -41.94
N SER A 80 9.67 -2.10 -42.92
CA SER A 80 10.50 -3.27 -42.78
C SER A 80 11.69 -2.95 -41.88
N ILE A 81 11.73 -3.58 -40.70
CA ILE A 81 12.88 -3.57 -39.79
C ILE A 81 14.09 -4.12 -40.57
N PRO A 82 15.23 -3.40 -40.64
CA PRO A 82 16.40 -3.88 -41.39
C PRO A 82 16.94 -5.18 -40.79
N LEU A 83 16.90 -6.24 -41.58
CA LEU A 83 17.47 -7.56 -41.31
C LEU A 83 19.01 -7.51 -41.32
N SER A 84 19.63 -6.86 -40.34
CA SER A 84 21.05 -7.07 -39.98
C SER A 84 21.44 -6.46 -38.63
N PHE A 85 20.66 -6.69 -37.57
CA PHE A 85 21.20 -6.52 -36.22
C PHE A 85 21.90 -7.83 -35.84
N SER A 86 23.23 -7.80 -35.70
CA SER A 86 23.98 -8.94 -35.16
C SER A 86 23.34 -9.35 -33.83
N MET A 87 23.28 -10.66 -33.55
CA MET A 87 22.77 -11.18 -32.27
C MET A 87 23.40 -10.45 -31.08
N GLU A 88 24.70 -10.15 -31.17
CA GLU A 88 25.44 -9.36 -30.18
C GLU A 88 24.79 -7.99 -29.92
N THR A 89 24.47 -7.26 -30.99
CA THR A 89 23.87 -5.93 -30.89
C THR A 89 22.44 -5.98 -30.32
N GLN A 90 21.70 -7.08 -30.55
CA GLN A 90 20.39 -7.30 -29.93
C GLN A 90 20.52 -7.55 -28.42
N PHE A 91 21.49 -8.38 -28.01
CA PHE A 91 21.77 -8.62 -26.59
C PHE A 91 22.23 -7.35 -25.87
N GLU A 92 23.08 -6.53 -26.49
CA GLU A 92 23.52 -5.26 -25.90
C GLU A 92 22.35 -4.29 -25.71
N HIS A 93 21.42 -4.23 -26.68
CA HIS A 93 20.20 -3.43 -26.55
C HIS A 93 19.31 -3.93 -25.39
N PHE A 94 19.07 -5.25 -25.30
CA PHE A 94 18.29 -5.81 -24.18
C PHE A 94 18.97 -5.59 -22.83
N ARG A 95 20.29 -5.69 -22.77
CA ARG A 95 21.07 -5.41 -21.57
C ARG A 95 20.86 -3.97 -21.09
N ALA A 96 20.99 -3.00 -22.00
CA ALA A 96 20.75 -1.59 -21.67
C ALA A 96 19.31 -1.35 -21.18
N GLN A 97 18.31 -1.97 -21.82
CA GLN A 97 16.92 -1.86 -21.39
C GLN A 97 16.67 -2.47 -20.00
N MET A 98 17.30 -3.62 -19.69
CA MET A 98 17.19 -4.24 -18.37
C MET A 98 17.88 -3.41 -17.29
N GLU A 99 19.02 -2.80 -17.60
CA GLU A 99 19.75 -1.93 -16.67
C GLU A 99 18.93 -0.68 -16.32
N GLU A 100 18.34 -0.01 -17.33
CA GLU A 100 17.44 1.13 -17.12
C GLU A 100 16.22 0.73 -16.28
N SER A 101 15.57 -0.39 -16.64
CA SER A 101 14.44 -0.91 -15.86
C SER A 101 14.85 -1.31 -14.44
N GLY A 102 16.11 -1.69 -14.22
CA GLY A 102 16.68 -2.00 -12.91
C GLY A 102 16.86 -0.75 -12.06
N ASN A 103 17.44 0.31 -12.65
CA ASN A 103 17.63 1.62 -12.02
C ASN A 103 16.29 2.21 -11.54
N ILE A 104 15.27 2.18 -12.39
CA ILE A 104 13.92 2.64 -12.03
C ILE A 104 13.38 1.87 -10.83
N ARG A 105 13.49 0.53 -10.82
CA ARG A 105 13.03 -0.29 -9.68
C ARG A 105 13.78 0.02 -8.39
N GLU A 106 15.09 0.25 -8.46
CA GLU A 106 15.88 0.58 -7.27
C GLU A 106 15.43 1.92 -6.66
N ARG A 107 15.22 2.94 -7.51
CA ARG A 107 14.68 4.24 -7.08
C ARG A 107 13.28 4.13 -6.47
N ILE A 108 12.39 3.36 -7.10
CA ILE A 108 11.04 3.09 -6.59
C ILE A 108 11.11 2.41 -5.21
N ARG A 109 11.93 1.36 -5.06
CA ARG A 109 12.07 0.65 -3.78
C ARG A 109 12.68 1.51 -2.69
N SER A 110 13.59 2.43 -3.04
CA SER A 110 14.09 3.42 -2.09
C SER A 110 12.94 4.25 -1.52
N VAL A 111 12.06 4.79 -2.38
CA VAL A 111 10.90 5.57 -1.93
C VAL A 111 9.90 4.70 -1.17
N ALA A 112 9.61 3.47 -1.63
CA ALA A 112 8.72 2.55 -0.93
C ALA A 112 9.21 2.23 0.50
N SER A 113 10.51 2.06 0.71
CA SER A 113 11.11 1.88 2.05
C SER A 113 10.94 3.12 2.95
N GLU A 114 11.06 4.32 2.37
CA GLU A 114 10.78 5.57 3.09
C GLU A 114 9.28 5.68 3.46
N ILE A 115 8.37 5.28 2.57
CA ILE A 115 6.94 5.19 2.84
C ILE A 115 6.68 4.19 3.98
N GLU A 116 7.25 2.99 3.92
CA GLU A 116 7.12 1.99 4.99
C GLU A 116 7.58 2.54 6.35
N ALA A 117 8.70 3.26 6.38
CA ALA A 117 9.20 3.89 7.59
C ALA A 117 8.21 4.92 8.15
N ALA A 118 7.64 5.79 7.31
CA ALA A 118 6.63 6.76 7.73
C ALA A 118 5.35 6.08 8.24
N LEU A 119 4.89 5.03 7.55
CA LEU A 119 3.71 4.25 7.93
C LEU A 119 3.90 3.54 9.27
N ARG A 120 5.09 3.01 9.57
CA ARG A 120 5.38 2.39 10.87
C ARG A 120 5.23 3.39 12.02
N VAL A 121 5.67 4.63 11.83
CA VAL A 121 5.53 5.68 12.86
C VAL A 121 4.06 6.11 13.00
N MET A 122 3.36 6.33 11.88
CA MET A 122 1.93 6.65 11.89
C MET A 122 1.11 5.56 12.60
N HIS A 123 1.38 4.29 12.28
CA HIS A 123 0.71 3.15 12.89
C HIS A 123 1.00 3.08 14.41
N ALA A 124 2.25 3.25 14.84
CA ALA A 124 2.59 3.30 16.25
C ALA A 124 1.86 4.43 16.99
N GLY A 125 1.66 5.58 16.33
CA GLY A 125 0.84 6.67 16.83
C GLY A 125 -0.63 6.27 17.02
N LEU A 126 -1.23 5.65 16.01
CA LEU A 126 -2.63 5.20 16.03
C LEU A 126 -2.90 4.12 17.08
N LEU A 127 -1.96 3.20 17.31
CA LEU A 127 -2.11 2.13 18.31
C LEU A 127 -2.31 2.65 19.73
N LEU A 128 -1.95 3.91 20.01
CA LEU A 128 -2.21 4.55 21.30
C LEU A 128 -3.71 4.67 21.62
N VAL A 129 -4.59 4.59 20.60
CA VAL A 129 -6.05 4.56 20.81
C VAL A 129 -6.48 3.34 21.66
N HIS A 130 -5.71 2.25 21.65
CA HIS A 130 -5.96 1.08 22.50
C HIS A 130 -5.48 1.25 23.94
N GLN A 131 -4.72 2.30 24.24
CA GLN A 131 -4.16 2.61 25.56
C GLN A 131 -4.98 3.67 26.31
N SER A 132 -6.24 3.89 25.92
CA SER A 132 -7.16 4.88 26.52
C SER A 132 -6.74 6.34 26.35
N LEU A 133 -5.88 6.66 25.37
CA LEU A 133 -5.66 8.06 25.00
C LEU A 133 -6.87 8.63 24.26
N PRO A 134 -7.21 9.91 24.48
CA PRO A 134 -8.27 10.57 23.73
C PRO A 134 -7.98 10.56 22.22
N VAL A 135 -8.99 10.21 21.43
CA VAL A 135 -8.91 10.18 19.96
C VAL A 135 -8.30 11.45 19.35
N PRO A 136 -8.66 12.68 19.76
CA PRO A 136 -8.08 13.89 19.18
C PRO A 136 -6.55 13.99 19.33
N GLU A 137 -6.00 13.51 20.45
CA GLU A 137 -4.55 13.52 20.67
C GLU A 137 -3.84 12.48 19.80
N VAL A 138 -4.47 11.30 19.63
CA VAL A 138 -3.98 10.23 18.76
C VAL A 138 -3.96 10.69 17.30
N LEU A 139 -5.08 11.25 16.83
CA LEU A 139 -5.21 11.75 15.46
C LEU A 139 -4.23 12.88 15.17
N LYS A 140 -4.03 13.82 16.12
CA LYS A 140 -3.03 14.88 15.96
C LYS A 140 -1.62 14.32 15.70
N LYS A 141 -1.23 13.24 16.38
CA LYS A 141 0.07 12.59 16.17
C LYS A 141 0.13 11.88 14.81
N ALA A 142 -0.93 11.16 14.44
CA ALA A 142 -0.98 10.41 13.18
C ALA A 142 -1.03 11.35 11.95
N ASN A 143 -1.82 12.42 12.00
CA ASN A 143 -2.08 13.30 10.87
C ASN A 143 -0.85 14.10 10.43
N VAL A 144 0.16 14.28 11.30
CA VAL A 144 1.45 14.89 10.92
C VAL A 144 2.16 14.08 9.82
N HIS A 145 1.91 12.76 9.75
CA HIS A 145 2.54 11.91 8.75
C HIS A 145 1.85 11.93 7.38
N ILE A 146 0.63 12.48 7.28
CA ILE A 146 -0.08 12.58 5.99
C ILE A 146 0.71 13.43 5.01
N GLU A 147 1.25 14.56 5.46
CA GLU A 147 2.06 15.44 4.61
C GLU A 147 3.36 14.76 4.15
N VAL A 148 3.98 13.95 5.03
CA VAL A 148 5.16 13.16 4.66
C VAL A 148 4.81 12.14 3.58
N LEU A 149 3.67 11.46 3.70
CA LEU A 149 3.20 10.52 2.69
C LEU A 149 2.95 11.23 1.35
N ARG A 150 2.32 12.41 1.34
CA ARG A 150 2.10 13.20 0.11
C ARG A 150 3.41 13.45 -0.63
N VAL A 151 4.42 13.95 0.06
CA VAL A 151 5.74 14.23 -0.55
C VAL A 151 6.38 12.96 -1.12
N LEU A 152 6.23 11.82 -0.44
CA LEU A 152 6.79 10.55 -0.90
C LEU A 152 6.05 9.99 -2.12
N TYR A 153 4.71 10.09 -2.15
CA TYR A 153 3.92 9.68 -3.32
C TYR A 153 4.13 10.62 -4.52
N GLU A 154 4.32 11.92 -4.29
CA GLU A 154 4.71 12.87 -5.34
C GLU A 154 6.06 12.47 -5.96
N ARG A 155 7.06 12.13 -5.12
CA ARG A 155 8.35 11.64 -5.59
C ARG A 155 8.23 10.33 -6.37
N LEU A 156 7.34 9.43 -5.95
CA LEU A 156 7.06 8.19 -6.67
C LEU A 156 6.42 8.46 -8.04
N ALA A 157 5.47 9.39 -8.10
CA ALA A 157 4.86 9.85 -9.35
C ALA A 157 5.89 10.47 -10.30
N GLN A 158 6.81 11.29 -9.79
CA GLN A 158 7.91 11.88 -10.56
C GLN A 158 8.80 10.80 -11.19
N ILE A 159 9.18 9.75 -10.44
CA ILE A 159 9.96 8.63 -10.99
C ILE A 159 9.20 7.94 -12.13
N LEU A 160 7.88 7.75 -12.00
CA LEU A 160 7.07 7.08 -13.02
C LEU A 160 6.78 7.97 -14.24
N SER A 161 6.83 9.29 -14.10
CA SER A 161 6.70 10.23 -15.23
C SER A 161 7.80 10.03 -16.27
N GLU A 162 8.97 9.52 -15.87
CA GLU A 162 10.08 9.15 -16.75
C GLU A 162 9.79 7.91 -17.60
N SER A 163 8.76 7.13 -17.24
CA SER A 163 8.33 5.91 -17.95
C SER A 163 6.80 5.87 -18.15
N PRO A 164 6.24 6.72 -19.04
CA PRO A 164 4.81 6.79 -19.27
C PRO A 164 4.19 5.45 -19.65
N GLY A 165 3.02 5.14 -19.10
CA GLY A 165 2.28 3.90 -19.38
C GLY A 165 2.81 2.65 -18.68
N GLN A 166 3.85 2.76 -17.84
CA GLN A 166 4.45 1.61 -17.14
C GLN A 166 4.02 1.49 -15.67
N TYR A 167 2.96 2.18 -15.24
CA TYR A 167 2.43 2.13 -13.86
C TYR A 167 2.34 0.69 -13.33
N TYR A 168 1.55 -0.16 -14.00
CA TYR A 168 1.30 -1.53 -13.56
C TYR A 168 2.52 -2.47 -13.68
N ARG A 169 3.55 -2.10 -14.45
CA ARG A 169 4.80 -2.87 -14.55
C ARG A 169 5.62 -2.81 -13.26
N TYR A 170 5.56 -1.68 -12.58
CA TYR A 170 6.33 -1.42 -11.35
C TYR A 170 5.46 -1.42 -10.09
N HIS A 171 4.14 -1.31 -10.24
CA HIS A 171 3.17 -1.19 -9.15
C HIS A 171 3.35 -2.17 -7.97
N SER A 172 3.77 -3.41 -8.24
CA SER A 172 4.06 -4.39 -7.19
C SER A 172 5.13 -3.95 -6.18
N ASP A 173 6.03 -3.02 -6.55
CA ASP A 173 7.15 -2.56 -5.73
C ASP A 173 6.72 -1.56 -4.62
N TRP A 174 5.50 -0.99 -4.67
CA TRP A 174 4.95 -0.09 -3.62
C TRP A 174 3.51 -0.44 -3.18
N ARG A 175 2.97 -1.53 -3.71
CA ARG A 175 1.59 -1.97 -3.49
C ARG A 175 1.28 -2.20 -2.02
N SER A 176 2.16 -2.91 -1.30
CA SER A 176 1.96 -3.24 0.12
C SER A 176 1.89 -2.01 1.00
N GLU A 177 2.72 -1.02 0.69
CA GLU A 177 2.81 0.25 1.38
C GLU A 177 1.54 1.06 1.14
N THR A 178 1.02 1.06 -0.10
CA THR A 178 -0.23 1.74 -0.45
C THR A 178 -1.43 1.15 0.28
N GLN A 179 -1.56 -0.18 0.28
CA GLN A 179 -2.63 -0.87 1.02
C GLN A 179 -2.58 -0.55 2.52
N THR A 180 -1.37 -0.49 3.08
CA THR A 180 -1.15 -0.12 4.49
C THR A 180 -1.49 1.35 4.73
N ALA A 181 -1.08 2.26 3.84
CA ALA A 181 -1.40 3.68 3.92
C ALA A 181 -2.91 3.92 3.93
N VAL A 182 -3.65 3.29 3.00
CA VAL A 182 -5.11 3.38 2.96
C VAL A 182 -5.72 2.84 4.25
N SER A 183 -5.22 1.71 4.77
CA SER A 183 -5.71 1.15 6.05
C SER A 183 -5.60 2.16 7.20
N LEU A 184 -4.42 2.77 7.37
CA LEU A 184 -4.17 3.73 8.45
C LEU A 184 -4.98 5.02 8.27
N LEU A 185 -5.10 5.52 7.04
CA LEU A 185 -5.93 6.69 6.71
C LEU A 185 -7.40 6.40 6.98
N ALA A 186 -7.91 5.24 6.55
CA ALA A 186 -9.29 4.83 6.77
C ALA A 186 -9.59 4.66 8.27
N PHE A 187 -8.65 4.10 9.03
CA PHE A 187 -8.82 3.98 10.48
C PHE A 187 -8.83 5.35 11.17
N SER A 188 -7.93 6.26 10.76
CA SER A 188 -7.89 7.64 11.28
C SER A 188 -9.20 8.38 10.99
N HIS A 189 -9.69 8.31 9.75
CA HIS A 189 -10.95 8.93 9.33
C HIS A 189 -12.15 8.34 10.07
N TRP A 190 -12.18 7.02 10.27
CA TRP A 190 -13.24 6.37 11.01
C TRP A 190 -13.24 6.77 12.50
N LEU A 191 -12.07 6.89 13.12
CA LEU A 191 -11.95 7.38 14.49
C LEU A 191 -12.47 8.83 14.64
N GLU A 192 -12.30 9.66 13.61
CA GLU A 192 -12.75 11.05 13.62
C GLU A 192 -14.24 11.22 13.33
N THR A 193 -14.77 10.45 12.37
CA THR A 193 -16.10 10.69 11.78
C THR A 193 -17.11 9.57 12.03
N GLY A 194 -16.64 8.37 12.38
CA GLY A 194 -17.44 7.15 12.43
C GLY A 194 -17.88 6.65 11.04
N SER A 195 -17.36 7.21 9.95
CA SER A 195 -17.76 6.93 8.58
C SER A 195 -16.65 6.27 7.76
N LEU A 196 -16.98 5.80 6.55
CA LEU A 196 -16.02 5.21 5.63
C LEU A 196 -15.24 6.30 4.90
N LEU A 197 -13.91 6.20 4.87
CA LEU A 197 -13.07 7.01 3.99
C LEU A 197 -13.31 6.61 2.53
N THR A 198 -13.79 7.53 1.70
CA THR A 198 -14.03 7.26 0.28
C THR A 198 -12.71 7.14 -0.50
N HIS A 199 -12.76 6.53 -1.68
CA HIS A 199 -11.60 6.40 -2.56
C HIS A 199 -11.02 7.77 -2.96
N ALA A 200 -11.88 8.73 -3.31
CA ALA A 200 -11.46 10.09 -3.67
C ALA A 200 -10.83 10.85 -2.48
N GLU A 201 -11.35 10.66 -1.26
CA GLU A 201 -10.72 11.25 -0.06
C GLU A 201 -9.36 10.62 0.24
N ALA A 202 -9.21 9.30 0.01
CA ALA A 202 -7.93 8.61 0.16
C ALA A 202 -6.89 9.09 -0.87
N GLU A 203 -7.29 9.24 -2.14
CA GLU A 203 -6.44 9.85 -3.18
C GLU A 203 -6.02 11.26 -2.80
N ASN A 204 -6.99 12.09 -2.39
CA ASN A 204 -6.71 13.44 -1.96
C ASN A 204 -5.75 13.44 -0.78
N ASN A 205 -5.91 12.58 0.23
CA ASN A 205 -5.00 12.50 1.38
C ASN A 205 -3.57 12.12 1.01
N LEU A 206 -3.40 11.26 0.00
CA LEU A 206 -2.10 10.86 -0.51
C LEU A 206 -1.51 11.84 -1.55
N GLY A 207 -2.28 12.84 -1.97
CA GLY A 207 -1.85 13.80 -3.00
C GLY A 207 -1.76 13.16 -4.40
N LEU A 208 -2.66 12.22 -4.69
CA LEU A 208 -2.70 11.47 -5.94
C LEU A 208 -3.67 12.12 -6.93
N ASP A 209 -3.25 12.19 -8.19
CA ASP A 209 -4.06 12.71 -9.29
C ASP A 209 -4.46 11.58 -10.23
N ALA A 210 -5.78 11.35 -10.36
CA ALA A 210 -6.35 10.25 -11.15
C ALA A 210 -5.96 10.27 -12.65
N SER A 211 -5.45 11.38 -13.19
CA SER A 211 -5.04 11.51 -14.59
C SER A 211 -3.69 10.88 -14.92
N GLU A 212 -2.77 10.81 -13.95
CA GLU A 212 -1.39 10.35 -14.20
C GLU A 212 -0.97 9.25 -13.22
N PHE A 213 -1.23 9.44 -11.93
CA PHE A 213 -0.80 8.54 -10.86
C PHE A 213 -1.90 8.45 -9.80
N GLY A 214 -2.88 7.56 -10.05
CA GLY A 214 -4.03 7.34 -9.19
C GLY A 214 -3.85 6.20 -8.19
N LEU A 215 -4.78 6.14 -7.23
CA LEU A 215 -4.90 5.03 -6.28
C LEU A 215 -5.64 3.86 -6.93
N ASP A 216 -4.99 2.71 -7.03
CA ASP A 216 -5.65 1.50 -7.54
C ASP A 216 -6.83 1.12 -6.63
N ILE A 217 -7.95 0.76 -7.25
CA ILE A 217 -9.19 0.40 -6.56
C ILE A 217 -8.97 -0.88 -5.75
N GLU A 218 -8.19 -1.84 -6.27
CA GLU A 218 -7.86 -3.07 -5.53
C GLU A 218 -7.08 -2.78 -4.26
N ASP A 219 -6.16 -1.81 -4.30
CA ASP A 219 -5.36 -1.42 -3.14
C ASP A 219 -6.20 -0.68 -2.11
N TYR A 220 -7.10 0.19 -2.56
CA TYR A 220 -8.08 0.83 -1.69
C TYR A 220 -8.95 -0.20 -0.95
N LEU A 221 -9.59 -1.12 -1.69
CA LEU A 221 -10.45 -2.15 -1.10
C LEU A 221 -9.67 -3.09 -0.17
N THR A 222 -8.43 -3.42 -0.52
CA THR A 222 -7.54 -4.22 0.33
C THR A 222 -7.20 -3.48 1.62
N GLY A 223 -6.89 -2.19 1.55
CA GLY A 223 -6.65 -1.34 2.71
C GLY A 223 -7.84 -1.27 3.66
N LEU A 224 -9.07 -1.20 3.13
CA LEU A 224 -10.29 -1.28 3.97
C LEU A 224 -10.43 -2.62 4.71
N CYS A 225 -10.03 -3.73 4.06
CA CYS A 225 -10.01 -5.04 4.72
C CYS A 225 -8.95 -5.13 5.83
N PHE A 226 -7.83 -4.43 5.70
CA PHE A 226 -6.83 -4.36 6.77
C PHE A 226 -7.31 -3.49 7.93
N MET A 227 -7.97 -2.36 7.65
CA MET A 227 -8.53 -1.50 8.69
C MET A 227 -9.57 -2.26 9.54
N SER A 228 -10.40 -3.11 8.92
CA SER A 228 -11.38 -3.90 9.68
C SER A 228 -10.74 -4.82 10.73
N ASN A 229 -9.49 -5.24 10.55
CA ASN A 229 -8.80 -6.13 11.48
C ASN A 229 -8.44 -5.44 12.81
N GLU A 230 -8.34 -4.10 12.84
CA GLU A 230 -8.05 -3.34 14.07
C GLU A 230 -9.31 -3.08 14.92
N LEU A 231 -10.49 -3.11 14.31
CA LEU A 231 -11.75 -2.77 14.97
C LEU A 231 -12.15 -3.72 16.13
N PRO A 232 -12.03 -5.06 16.03
CA PRO A 232 -12.32 -5.95 17.16
C PRO A 232 -11.47 -5.64 18.40
N ARG A 233 -10.18 -5.37 18.19
CA ARG A 233 -9.27 -4.98 19.28
C ARG A 233 -9.64 -3.62 19.84
N TYR A 234 -10.00 -2.67 18.99
CA TYR A 234 -10.48 -1.36 19.42
C TYR A 234 -11.70 -1.50 20.33
N VAL A 235 -12.73 -2.23 19.90
CA VAL A 235 -13.99 -2.45 20.64
C VAL A 235 -13.74 -3.04 22.03
N VAL A 236 -12.93 -4.10 22.14
CA VAL A 236 -12.63 -4.72 23.45
C VAL A 236 -11.98 -3.71 24.40
N ASN A 237 -11.05 -2.89 23.90
CA ASN A 237 -10.37 -1.89 24.73
C ASN A 237 -11.30 -0.74 25.14
N GLN A 238 -12.20 -0.30 24.26
CA GLN A 238 -13.18 0.73 24.58
C GLN A 238 -14.19 0.27 25.64
N VAL A 239 -14.72 -0.96 25.52
CA VAL A 239 -15.58 -1.55 26.56
C VAL A 239 -14.83 -1.67 27.88
N THR A 240 -13.55 -2.04 27.85
CA THR A 240 -12.70 -2.11 29.05
C THR A 240 -12.51 -0.73 29.68
N ALA A 241 -12.45 0.34 28.87
CA ALA A 241 -12.38 1.72 29.32
C ALA A 241 -13.74 2.31 29.75
N GLY A 242 -14.84 1.56 29.61
CA GLY A 242 -16.18 1.96 30.03
C GLY A 242 -17.05 2.58 28.93
N ASP A 243 -16.60 2.58 27.67
CA ASP A 243 -17.43 2.98 26.53
C ASP A 243 -18.23 1.78 26.01
N TYR A 244 -19.51 1.73 26.39
CA TYR A 244 -20.44 0.66 26.01
C TYR A 244 -21.24 0.95 24.73
N ASP A 245 -21.14 2.16 24.18
CA ASP A 245 -21.80 2.53 22.92
C ASP A 245 -20.92 2.17 21.71
N CYS A 246 -19.59 2.22 21.88
CA CYS A 246 -18.61 1.86 20.85
C CYS A 246 -18.90 0.52 20.12
N PRO A 247 -19.14 -0.62 20.80
CA PRO A 247 -19.43 -1.89 20.12
C PRO A 247 -20.61 -1.80 19.16
N ARG A 248 -21.65 -1.06 19.51
CA ARG A 248 -22.84 -0.87 18.66
C ARG A 248 -22.47 -0.11 17.39
N ASN A 249 -21.72 0.98 17.54
CA ASN A 249 -21.32 1.85 16.43
C ASN A 249 -20.39 1.10 15.46
N VAL A 250 -19.41 0.36 16.00
CA VAL A 250 -18.49 -0.45 15.20
C VAL A 250 -19.23 -1.60 14.51
N LEU A 251 -20.14 -2.29 15.19
CA LEU A 251 -20.92 -3.38 14.60
C LEU A 251 -21.76 -2.90 13.42
N LYS A 252 -22.42 -1.74 13.57
CA LYS A 252 -23.18 -1.11 12.48
C LYS A 252 -22.27 -0.85 11.28
N PHE A 253 -21.14 -0.18 11.50
CA PHE A 253 -20.18 0.13 10.44
C PHE A 253 -19.64 -1.12 9.74
N LEU A 254 -19.18 -2.13 10.49
CA LEU A 254 -18.67 -3.38 9.91
C LEU A 254 -19.74 -4.16 9.14
N THR A 255 -20.99 -4.12 9.60
CA THR A 255 -22.10 -4.78 8.89
C THR A 255 -22.39 -4.10 7.56
N GLU A 256 -22.43 -2.77 7.54
CA GLU A 256 -22.60 -1.98 6.32
C GLU A 256 -21.43 -2.22 5.35
N LEU A 257 -20.19 -2.15 5.84
CA LEU A 257 -18.98 -2.42 5.06
C LEU A 257 -19.00 -3.84 4.45
N HIS A 258 -19.25 -4.86 5.27
CA HIS A 258 -19.32 -6.25 4.81
C HIS A 258 -20.45 -6.44 3.79
N SER A 259 -21.61 -5.78 3.96
CA SER A 259 -22.70 -5.83 2.98
C SER A 259 -22.30 -5.18 1.65
N ALA A 260 -21.56 -4.07 1.68
CA ALA A 260 -21.06 -3.40 0.49
C ALA A 260 -20.09 -4.29 -0.29
N PHE A 261 -19.12 -4.92 0.39
CA PHE A 261 -18.21 -5.87 -0.24
C PHE A 261 -18.92 -7.10 -0.84
N ARG A 262 -20.04 -7.55 -0.24
CA ARG A 262 -20.86 -8.63 -0.81
C ARG A 262 -21.56 -8.25 -2.12
N MET A 263 -21.78 -6.97 -2.37
CA MET A 263 -22.30 -6.49 -3.66
C MET A 263 -21.24 -6.51 -4.77
N LEU A 264 -19.95 -6.59 -4.40
CA LEU A 264 -18.85 -6.64 -5.35
C LEU A 264 -18.63 -8.08 -5.85
N ASN A 265 -18.48 -8.24 -7.16
CA ASN A 265 -18.14 -9.52 -7.77
C ASN A 265 -16.62 -9.74 -7.77
N LEU A 266 -16.05 -10.02 -6.60
CA LEU A 266 -14.60 -10.20 -6.44
C LEU A 266 -14.10 -11.49 -7.08
N ARG A 267 -12.99 -11.40 -7.83
CA ARG A 267 -12.26 -12.56 -8.35
C ARG A 267 -11.64 -13.36 -7.21
N ASN A 268 -11.44 -14.67 -7.40
CA ASN A 268 -10.80 -15.52 -6.39
C ASN A 268 -9.28 -15.27 -6.30
N ASP A 269 -8.90 -14.19 -5.63
CA ASP A 269 -7.52 -13.71 -5.49
C ASP A 269 -7.19 -13.29 -4.04
N PHE A 270 -6.17 -12.43 -3.88
CA PHE A 270 -5.75 -11.91 -2.59
C PHE A 270 -6.84 -11.07 -1.89
N LEU A 271 -7.48 -10.15 -2.63
CA LEU A 271 -8.52 -9.28 -2.08
C LEU A 271 -9.70 -10.12 -1.58
N ARG A 272 -10.11 -11.14 -2.34
CA ARG A 272 -11.16 -12.07 -1.90
C ARG A 272 -10.81 -12.78 -0.59
N LYS A 273 -9.58 -13.28 -0.46
CA LYS A 273 -9.12 -13.92 0.78
C LYS A 273 -9.17 -12.97 1.97
N LYS A 274 -8.83 -11.69 1.77
CA LYS A 274 -8.88 -10.67 2.83
C LYS A 274 -10.30 -10.31 3.21
N PHE A 275 -11.17 -10.10 2.22
CA PHE A 275 -12.61 -9.91 2.44
C PHE A 275 -13.24 -11.10 3.19
N ASP A 276 -12.95 -12.34 2.79
CA ASP A 276 -13.47 -13.53 3.48
C ASP A 276 -13.02 -13.63 4.95
N GLY A 277 -11.94 -12.94 5.32
CA GLY A 277 -11.47 -12.77 6.70
C GLY A 277 -12.35 -11.84 7.55
N MET A 278 -12.97 -10.83 6.94
CA MET A 278 -13.77 -9.79 7.63
C MET A 278 -14.95 -10.37 8.43
N LYS A 279 -15.48 -11.54 8.03
CA LYS A 279 -16.55 -12.24 8.77
C LYS A 279 -16.13 -12.62 10.20
N TYR A 280 -14.84 -12.85 10.43
CA TYR A 280 -14.32 -13.18 11.76
C TYR A 280 -14.22 -11.94 12.65
N ASP A 281 -13.88 -10.78 12.06
CA ASP A 281 -13.86 -9.50 12.77
C ASP A 281 -15.29 -9.11 13.17
N LEU A 282 -16.24 -9.24 12.25
CA LEU A 282 -17.66 -8.99 12.50
C LEU A 282 -18.19 -9.85 13.65
N ARG A 283 -17.92 -11.17 13.61
CA ARG A 283 -18.33 -12.09 14.68
C ARG A 283 -17.77 -11.68 16.04
N ARG A 284 -16.48 -11.31 16.12
CA ARG A 284 -15.87 -10.88 17.38
C ARG A 284 -16.52 -9.63 17.94
N VAL A 285 -16.81 -8.64 17.10
CA VAL A 285 -17.50 -7.41 17.54
C VAL A 285 -18.94 -7.71 17.97
N GLU A 286 -19.63 -8.60 17.26
CA GLU A 286 -20.98 -9.04 17.61
C GLU A 286 -21.02 -9.76 18.97
N GLU A 287 -20.06 -10.64 19.25
CA GLU A 287 -19.91 -11.30 20.55
C GLU A 287 -19.72 -10.30 21.69
N VAL A 288 -18.85 -9.28 21.49
CA VAL A 288 -18.65 -8.22 22.50
C VAL A 288 -19.91 -7.38 22.69
N TYR A 289 -20.61 -7.01 21.60
CA TYR A 289 -21.85 -6.26 21.71
C TYR A 289 -22.98 -7.06 22.40
N TYR A 290 -23.08 -8.36 22.10
CA TYR A 290 -23.98 -9.28 22.78
C TYR A 290 -23.70 -9.27 24.30
N ASP A 291 -22.43 -9.38 24.69
CA ASP A 291 -22.00 -9.36 26.08
C ASP A 291 -22.39 -8.07 26.83
N VAL A 292 -22.24 -6.91 26.18
CA VAL A 292 -22.68 -5.60 26.71
C VAL A 292 -24.21 -5.57 26.89
N LYS A 293 -24.95 -6.07 25.90
CA LYS A 293 -26.41 -6.04 25.88
C LYS A 293 -27.04 -6.94 26.95
N ILE A 294 -26.57 -8.18 27.10
CA ILE A 294 -27.13 -9.12 28.09
C ILE A 294 -26.87 -8.67 29.54
N ARG A 295 -25.80 -7.90 29.77
CA ARG A 295 -25.45 -7.35 31.08
C ARG A 295 -26.16 -6.03 31.38
N GLY A 296 -26.90 -5.47 30.43
CA GLY A 296 -27.60 -4.19 30.59
C GLY A 296 -26.64 -3.00 30.77
N LEU A 297 -25.44 -3.06 30.18
CA LEU A 297 -24.42 -2.02 30.30
C LEU A 297 -24.62 -0.87 29.30
N ALA A 298 -25.33 -1.13 28.20
CA ALA A 298 -25.69 -0.10 27.25
C ALA A 298 -26.87 0.75 27.78
N PRO A 299 -26.88 2.07 27.53
CA PRO A 299 -28.02 2.92 27.87
C PRO A 299 -29.29 2.38 27.21
N ALA A 300 -30.40 2.38 27.96
CA ALA A 300 -31.70 1.93 27.45
C ALA A 300 -32.08 2.77 26.23
N GLU A 301 -32.46 2.12 25.13
CA GLU A 301 -32.90 2.82 23.93
C GLU A 301 -34.11 3.71 24.28
N SER A 302 -33.92 5.02 24.23
CA SER A 302 -35.03 5.97 24.25
C SER A 302 -35.85 5.73 22.99
N THR A 303 -36.96 5.01 23.15
CA THR A 303 -37.92 4.67 22.09
C THR A 303 -38.69 5.92 21.66
#